data_AF-R1GFY2-F1
#
_entry.id   AF-R1GFY2-F1
#
_cell.length_a   1.000
_cell.length_b   1.000
_cell.length_c   1.000
_cell.angle_alpha   90.00
_cell.angle_beta   90.00
_cell.angle_gamma   90.00
#
_symmetry.space_group_name_H-M   'P 1'
#
loop_
_entity.id
_entity.type
_entity.pdbx_description
1 polymer ?
#
loop_
_entity_poly.entity_id
_entity_poly.type
_entity_poly.pdbx_seq_one_letter_code
_entity_poly.pdbx_strand_id
1 'polypeptide(L)'
;MPAPSTPHTHTLIIGAGAFGLSTAYHLASRGHTSITLLDPSPAPSPSAASTDISKIIRADYNTPLYAQLGLDAIAAWRADPLYAGLYHVPGWVLAARERSVPFVEGSVAVAAALGMRGVERLDGAEEVRRRWPVVTGALDGWNAHWLVDKHPKYEGLYLACGGSAHSFKFLPVMGKYVADFLEGKLDPEIAKNWRWRAGEKLEGKNLAHMDPERELNDMTGWRGRRLRENSNVKL
;
A
#
# COMPACT_ATOMS: atom_id res chain seq x y z
N MET A 1 -38.35 -31.62 13.27
CA MET A 1 -37.91 -30.95 14.51
C MET A 1 -37.76 -29.47 14.21
N PRO A 2 -38.28 -28.55 15.05
CA PRO A 2 -37.99 -27.13 14.90
C PRO A 2 -36.47 -26.89 15.08
N ALA A 3 -35.90 -25.95 14.33
CA ALA A 3 -34.50 -25.57 14.48
C ALA A 3 -34.23 -25.17 15.94
N PRO A 4 -33.06 -25.52 16.53
CA PRO A 4 -32.72 -25.11 17.88
C PRO A 4 -32.84 -23.59 17.98
N SER A 5 -33.62 -23.09 18.94
CA SER A 5 -33.68 -21.66 19.24
C SER A 5 -32.28 -21.23 19.69
N THR A 6 -31.59 -20.45 18.85
CA THR A 6 -30.30 -19.87 19.22
C THR A 6 -30.50 -19.06 20.50
N PRO A 7 -29.77 -19.34 21.60
CA PRO A 7 -29.88 -18.55 22.82
C PRO A 7 -29.66 -17.07 22.47
N HIS A 8 -30.49 -16.19 23.03
CA HIS A 8 -30.39 -14.75 22.80
C HIS A 8 -29.08 -14.21 23.39
N THR A 9 -27.98 -14.34 22.66
CA THR A 9 -26.66 -13.82 23.03
C THR A 9 -26.48 -12.42 22.47
N HIS A 10 -26.28 -11.44 23.36
CA HIS A 10 -25.86 -10.10 22.95
C HIS A 10 -24.44 -10.14 22.39
N THR A 11 -24.21 -9.51 21.23
CA THR A 11 -22.88 -9.45 20.59
C THR A 11 -22.31 -8.04 20.69
N LEU A 12 -21.15 -7.89 21.33
CA LEU A 12 -20.37 -6.66 21.35
C LEU A 12 -19.24 -6.73 20.32
N ILE A 13 -19.13 -5.72 19.46
CA ILE A 13 -18.08 -5.57 18.45
C ILE A 13 -17.29 -4.30 18.78
N ILE A 14 -15.97 -4.42 18.89
CA ILE A 14 -15.06 -3.30 19.19
C ILE A 14 -14.34 -2.91 17.88
N GLY A 15 -14.60 -1.70 17.40
CA GLY A 15 -14.08 -1.10 16.18
C GLY A 15 -15.10 -1.10 15.05
N ALA A 16 -15.51 0.09 14.58
CA ALA A 16 -16.43 0.30 13.46
C ALA A 16 -15.71 0.53 12.11
N GLY A 17 -14.56 -0.13 11.92
CA GLY A 17 -13.89 -0.21 10.62
C GLY A 17 -14.51 -1.27 9.69
N ALA A 18 -13.83 -1.58 8.57
CA ALA A 18 -14.32 -2.52 7.55
C ALA A 18 -14.81 -3.87 8.12
N PHE A 19 -14.00 -4.52 8.97
CA PHE A 19 -14.36 -5.80 9.58
C PHE A 19 -15.55 -5.69 10.54
N GLY A 20 -15.56 -4.69 11.43
CA GLY A 20 -16.60 -4.54 12.44
C GLY A 20 -17.97 -4.20 11.84
N LEU A 21 -18.02 -3.27 10.89
CA LEU A 21 -19.25 -2.94 10.16
C LEU A 21 -19.75 -4.10 9.31
N SER A 22 -18.86 -4.79 8.57
CA SER A 22 -19.24 -5.97 7.79
C SER A 22 -19.79 -7.08 8.68
N THR A 23 -19.18 -7.30 9.85
CA THR A 23 -19.64 -8.29 10.85
C THR A 23 -21.03 -7.91 11.37
N ALA A 24 -21.22 -6.65 11.80
CA ALA A 24 -22.50 -6.17 12.31
C ALA A 24 -23.61 -6.31 11.26
N TYR A 25 -23.33 -5.91 10.01
CA TYR A 25 -24.25 -6.05 8.87
C TYR A 25 -24.65 -7.51 8.65
N HIS A 26 -23.68 -8.43 8.58
CA HIS A 26 -23.99 -9.84 8.32
C HIS A 26 -24.70 -10.51 9.49
N LEU A 27 -24.40 -10.16 10.74
CA LEU A 27 -25.16 -10.63 11.90
C LEU A 27 -26.61 -10.14 11.84
N ALA A 28 -26.82 -8.84 11.60
CA ALA A 28 -28.16 -8.26 11.49
C ALA A 28 -28.95 -8.92 10.33
N SER A 29 -28.33 -9.13 9.18
CA SER A 29 -28.95 -9.80 8.01
C SER A 29 -29.37 -11.25 8.28
N ARG A 30 -28.76 -11.91 9.27
CA ARG A 30 -29.07 -13.29 9.70
C ARG A 30 -30.06 -13.34 10.87
N GLY A 31 -30.70 -12.23 11.21
CA GLY A 31 -31.73 -12.16 12.25
C GLY A 31 -31.21 -11.95 13.66
N HIS A 32 -29.92 -11.64 13.85
CA HIS A 32 -29.44 -11.22 15.16
C HIS A 32 -29.96 -9.81 15.47
N THR A 33 -30.69 -9.68 16.57
CA THR A 33 -31.35 -8.42 16.97
C THR A 33 -30.63 -7.67 18.08
N SER A 34 -29.58 -8.24 18.66
CA SER A 34 -28.89 -7.71 19.85
C SER A 34 -27.40 -7.57 19.57
N ILE A 35 -27.01 -6.45 18.94
CA ILE A 35 -25.65 -6.15 18.49
C ILE A 35 -25.28 -4.74 18.96
N THR A 36 -24.15 -4.59 19.65
CA THR A 36 -23.53 -3.29 19.97
C THR A 36 -22.22 -3.15 19.21
N LEU A 37 -22.05 -2.05 18.48
CA LEU A 37 -20.80 -1.70 17.82
C LEU A 37 -20.20 -0.45 18.50
N LEU A 38 -18.98 -0.57 19.03
CA LEU A 38 -18.29 0.50 19.74
C LEU A 38 -17.07 0.99 18.95
N ASP A 39 -16.98 2.28 18.72
CA ASP A 39 -15.81 2.94 18.12
C ASP A 39 -15.51 4.24 18.88
N PRO A 40 -14.24 4.65 19.06
CA PRO A 40 -13.92 5.93 19.69
C PRO A 40 -14.36 7.16 18.88
N SER A 41 -14.80 7.01 17.63
CA SER A 41 -15.22 8.12 16.76
C SER A 41 -16.56 7.87 16.09
N PRO A 42 -17.31 8.92 15.69
CA PRO A 42 -18.47 8.78 14.83
C PRO A 42 -18.10 8.10 13.51
N ALA A 43 -19.04 7.36 12.92
CA ALA A 43 -18.85 6.74 11.61
C ALA A 43 -18.95 7.79 10.47
N PRO A 44 -18.09 7.73 9.44
CA PRO A 44 -16.89 6.89 9.37
C PRO A 44 -15.76 7.42 10.28
N SER A 45 -15.07 6.52 10.97
CA SER A 45 -13.98 6.89 11.88
C SER A 45 -12.82 7.56 11.11
N PRO A 46 -12.42 8.80 11.45
CA PRO A 46 -11.41 9.54 10.68
C PRO A 46 -10.03 8.88 10.64
N SER A 47 -9.70 8.08 11.65
CA SER A 47 -8.41 7.38 11.77
C SER A 47 -8.42 5.97 11.20
N ALA A 48 -9.58 5.46 10.76
CA ALA A 48 -9.68 4.11 10.23
C ALA A 48 -9.00 4.01 8.86
N ALA A 49 -8.25 2.92 8.63
CA ALA A 49 -7.64 2.65 7.33
C ALA A 49 -8.67 2.53 6.19
N SER A 50 -9.94 2.25 6.53
CA SER A 50 -11.07 2.21 5.60
C SER A 50 -11.59 3.59 5.18
N THR A 51 -11.22 4.67 5.87
CA THR A 51 -11.68 6.04 5.57
C THR A 51 -10.70 6.70 4.61
N ASP A 52 -11.06 6.70 3.34
CA ASP A 52 -10.25 7.22 2.25
C ASP A 52 -11.16 7.59 1.07
N ILE A 53 -10.68 8.45 0.16
CA ILE A 53 -11.44 8.84 -1.03
C ILE A 53 -11.52 7.70 -2.06
N SER A 54 -10.58 6.75 -2.02
CA SER A 54 -10.55 5.59 -2.93
C SER A 54 -9.72 4.44 -2.35
N LYS A 55 -10.01 3.20 -2.77
CA LYS A 55 -9.22 2.00 -2.48
C LYS A 55 -9.15 1.08 -3.70
N ILE A 56 -8.01 0.42 -3.90
CA ILE A 56 -7.84 -0.59 -4.95
C ILE A 56 -8.52 -1.88 -4.52
N ILE A 57 -9.41 -2.41 -5.37
CA ILE A 57 -10.03 -3.73 -5.23
C ILE A 57 -9.50 -4.62 -6.35
N ARG A 58 -8.89 -5.74 -5.99
CA ARG A 58 -8.30 -6.71 -6.92
C ARG A 58 -8.40 -8.13 -6.37
N ALA A 59 -8.31 -9.11 -7.26
CA ALA A 59 -8.43 -10.54 -6.90
C ALA A 59 -7.22 -11.38 -7.35
N ASP A 60 -6.25 -10.80 -8.04
CA ASP A 60 -5.06 -11.48 -8.56
C ASP A 60 -3.98 -11.66 -7.48
N TYR A 61 -4.34 -12.35 -6.39
CA TYR A 61 -3.38 -12.80 -5.39
C TYR A 61 -2.67 -14.05 -5.88
N ASN A 62 -1.42 -14.23 -5.49
CA ASN A 62 -0.64 -15.44 -5.78
C ASN A 62 -0.99 -16.62 -4.86
N THR A 63 -2.04 -16.49 -4.05
CA THR A 63 -2.60 -17.58 -3.25
C THR A 63 -4.09 -17.80 -3.61
N PRO A 64 -4.52 -19.06 -3.84
CA PRO A 64 -5.90 -19.34 -4.24
C PRO A 64 -6.95 -18.84 -3.26
N LEU A 65 -6.68 -18.94 -1.94
CA LEU A 65 -7.62 -18.50 -0.90
C LEU A 65 -7.95 -17.01 -1.01
N TYR A 66 -6.93 -16.15 -1.07
CA TYR A 66 -7.15 -14.71 -1.15
C TYR A 66 -7.67 -14.29 -2.53
N ALA A 67 -7.30 -15.00 -3.58
CA ALA A 67 -7.83 -14.76 -4.91
C ALA A 67 -9.35 -15.06 -4.96
N GLN A 68 -9.78 -16.18 -4.40
CA GLN A 68 -11.21 -16.52 -4.31
C GLN A 68 -11.98 -15.51 -3.44
N LEU A 69 -11.44 -15.13 -2.27
CA LEU A 69 -12.06 -14.10 -1.43
C LEU A 69 -12.17 -12.75 -2.17
N GLY A 70 -11.17 -12.39 -2.96
CA GLY A 70 -11.22 -11.20 -3.81
C GLY A 70 -12.30 -11.28 -4.90
N LEU A 71 -12.49 -12.45 -5.52
CA LEU A 71 -13.57 -12.68 -6.50
C LEU A 71 -14.95 -12.58 -5.86
N ASP A 72 -15.14 -13.18 -4.68
CA ASP A 72 -16.39 -13.12 -3.93
C ASP A 72 -16.71 -11.67 -3.53
N ALA A 73 -15.70 -10.92 -3.08
CA ALA A 73 -15.84 -9.50 -2.79
C ALA A 73 -16.22 -8.69 -4.04
N ILE A 74 -15.55 -8.90 -5.18
CA ILE A 74 -15.89 -8.23 -6.45
C ILE A 74 -17.31 -8.55 -6.90
N ALA A 75 -17.78 -9.78 -6.71
CA ALA A 75 -19.16 -10.15 -7.01
C ALA A 75 -20.15 -9.36 -6.16
N ALA A 76 -19.90 -9.22 -4.85
CA ALA A 76 -20.71 -8.41 -3.95
C ALA A 76 -20.70 -6.91 -4.34
N TRP A 77 -19.53 -6.33 -4.61
CA TRP A 77 -19.39 -4.94 -5.07
C TRP A 77 -20.17 -4.63 -6.35
N ARG A 78 -20.40 -5.63 -7.21
CA ARG A 78 -21.17 -5.48 -8.45
C ARG A 78 -22.67 -5.71 -8.27
N ALA A 79 -23.05 -6.64 -7.41
CA ALA A 79 -24.42 -7.14 -7.33
C ALA A 79 -25.24 -6.53 -6.22
N ASP A 80 -24.62 -6.12 -5.10
CA ASP A 80 -25.34 -5.59 -3.94
C ASP A 80 -25.74 -4.13 -4.16
N PRO A 81 -27.05 -3.78 -4.08
CA PRO A 81 -27.52 -2.40 -4.20
C PRO A 81 -26.91 -1.45 -3.17
N LEU A 82 -26.46 -1.95 -2.01
CA LEU A 82 -25.77 -1.15 -0.99
C LEU A 82 -24.49 -0.49 -1.54
N TYR A 83 -23.85 -1.13 -2.52
CA TYR A 83 -22.60 -0.67 -3.12
C TYR A 83 -22.76 -0.02 -4.49
N ALA A 84 -24.00 0.15 -4.96
CA ALA A 84 -24.30 0.70 -6.27
C ALA A 84 -23.66 2.09 -6.45
N GLY A 85 -22.94 2.27 -7.56
CA GLY A 85 -22.26 3.53 -7.89
C GLY A 85 -20.92 3.77 -7.19
N LEU A 86 -20.47 2.89 -6.29
CA LEU A 86 -19.19 3.03 -5.56
C LEU A 86 -18.04 2.22 -6.19
N TYR A 87 -18.36 1.15 -6.92
CA TYR A 87 -17.35 0.28 -7.54
C TYR A 87 -17.08 0.66 -8.99
N HIS A 88 -15.86 1.13 -9.25
CA HIS A 88 -15.40 1.52 -10.59
C HIS A 88 -14.32 0.55 -11.07
N VAL A 89 -14.39 0.13 -12.34
CA VAL A 89 -13.45 -0.83 -12.94
C VAL A 89 -12.67 -0.16 -14.07
N PRO A 90 -11.69 0.72 -13.76
CA PRO A 90 -10.87 1.38 -14.79
C PRO A 90 -9.82 0.44 -15.41
N GLY A 91 -9.65 -0.77 -14.88
CA GLY A 91 -8.49 -1.61 -15.14
C GLY A 91 -7.28 -1.14 -14.34
N TRP A 92 -6.22 -1.96 -14.31
CA TRP A 92 -4.99 -1.65 -13.58
C TRP A 92 -3.84 -2.48 -14.15
N VAL A 93 -2.60 -2.04 -13.91
CA VAL A 93 -1.37 -2.71 -14.37
C VAL A 93 -0.53 -3.07 -13.16
N LEU A 94 -0.20 -4.35 -13.03
CA LEU A 94 0.77 -4.84 -12.05
C LEU A 94 2.12 -5.02 -12.73
N ALA A 95 3.09 -4.21 -12.32
CA ALA A 95 4.47 -4.35 -12.75
C ALA A 95 5.31 -4.96 -11.62
N ALA A 96 6.27 -5.81 -12.00
CA ALA A 96 7.25 -6.38 -11.08
C ALA A 96 8.65 -6.35 -11.66
N ARG A 97 9.63 -6.32 -10.76
CA ARG A 97 11.05 -6.43 -11.09
C ARG A 97 11.70 -7.45 -10.16
N GLU A 98 12.68 -8.18 -10.70
CA GLU A 98 13.51 -9.15 -9.96
C GLU A 98 12.66 -10.10 -9.12
N ARG A 99 12.82 -10.07 -7.80
CA ARG A 99 12.18 -10.97 -6.84
C ARG A 99 10.67 -10.80 -6.65
N SER A 100 10.07 -9.77 -7.25
CA SER A 100 8.61 -9.64 -7.31
C SER A 100 8.02 -10.37 -8.53
N VAL A 101 8.86 -10.81 -9.48
CA VAL A 101 8.41 -11.55 -10.67
C VAL A 101 7.70 -12.86 -10.27
N PRO A 102 8.23 -13.69 -9.34
CA PRO A 102 7.52 -14.90 -8.91
C PRO A 102 6.15 -14.63 -8.28
N PHE A 103 5.96 -13.47 -7.63
CA PHE A 103 4.64 -13.07 -7.14
C PHE A 103 3.67 -12.86 -8.30
N VAL A 104 4.07 -12.11 -9.32
CA VAL A 104 3.23 -11.84 -10.51
C VAL A 104 2.97 -13.11 -11.31
N GLU A 105 3.99 -13.95 -11.52
CA GLU A 105 3.83 -15.25 -12.19
C GLU A 105 2.88 -16.16 -11.42
N GLY A 106 3.00 -16.21 -10.08
CA GLY A 106 2.07 -16.92 -9.22
C GLY A 106 0.64 -16.38 -9.30
N SER A 107 0.48 -15.05 -9.31
CA SER A 107 -0.83 -14.40 -9.52
C SER A 107 -1.45 -14.76 -10.87
N VAL A 108 -0.66 -14.78 -11.95
CA VAL A 108 -1.13 -15.20 -13.28
C VAL A 108 -1.54 -16.67 -13.28
N ALA A 109 -0.76 -17.55 -12.66
CA ALA A 109 -1.06 -18.97 -12.57
C ALA A 109 -2.35 -19.24 -11.76
N VAL A 110 -2.52 -18.57 -10.61
CA VAL A 110 -3.74 -18.67 -9.80
C VAL A 110 -4.94 -18.11 -10.55
N ALA A 111 -4.78 -16.97 -11.23
CA ALA A 111 -5.85 -16.38 -12.03
C ALA A 111 -6.31 -17.33 -13.15
N ALA A 112 -5.38 -18.00 -13.83
CA ALA A 112 -5.70 -19.01 -14.82
C ALA A 112 -6.42 -20.22 -14.21
N ALA A 113 -5.94 -20.72 -13.06
CA ALA A 113 -6.56 -21.85 -12.35
C ALA A 113 -7.99 -21.57 -11.88
N LEU A 114 -8.29 -20.31 -11.52
CA LEU A 114 -9.63 -19.85 -11.12
C LEU A 114 -10.49 -19.38 -12.30
N GLY A 115 -10.00 -19.49 -13.54
CA GLY A 115 -10.76 -19.08 -14.74
C GLY A 115 -11.01 -17.57 -14.84
N MET A 116 -10.15 -16.75 -14.23
CA MET A 116 -10.26 -15.29 -14.30
C MET A 116 -10.06 -14.80 -15.75
N ARG A 117 -10.94 -13.89 -16.19
CA ARG A 117 -10.89 -13.30 -17.54
C ARG A 117 -10.26 -11.90 -17.50
N GLY A 118 -9.68 -11.48 -18.62
CA GLY A 118 -9.10 -10.13 -18.77
C GLY A 118 -7.73 -9.95 -18.13
N VAL A 119 -7.04 -11.05 -17.79
CA VAL A 119 -5.63 -11.03 -17.40
C VAL A 119 -4.79 -11.11 -18.67
N GLU A 120 -3.97 -10.08 -18.89
CA GLU A 120 -3.11 -9.95 -20.06
C GLU A 120 -1.69 -9.64 -19.59
N ARG A 121 -0.71 -10.37 -20.12
CA ARG A 121 0.70 -10.04 -19.90
C ARG A 121 1.09 -8.96 -20.91
N LEU A 122 1.72 -7.91 -20.41
CA LEU A 122 2.24 -6.82 -21.24
C LEU A 122 3.75 -6.99 -21.39
N ASP A 123 4.24 -6.99 -22.62
CA ASP A 123 5.65 -7.15 -22.97
C ASP A 123 6.37 -5.79 -22.95
N GLY A 124 6.66 -5.35 -21.73
CA GLY A 124 7.55 -4.23 -21.47
C GLY A 124 6.93 -2.84 -21.69
N ALA A 125 7.80 -1.84 -21.61
CA ALA A 125 7.43 -0.42 -21.56
C ALA A 125 6.72 0.08 -22.84
N GLU A 126 7.12 -0.41 -24.01
CA GLU A 126 6.57 0.06 -25.29
C GLU A 126 5.11 -0.34 -25.48
N GLU A 127 4.73 -1.54 -25.06
CA GLU A 127 3.34 -1.99 -25.14
C GLU A 127 2.43 -1.19 -24.21
N VAL A 128 2.90 -0.91 -22.99
CA VAL A 128 2.18 -0.04 -22.04
C VAL A 128 1.98 1.34 -22.64
N ARG A 129 3.01 1.94 -23.24
CA ARG A 129 2.92 3.26 -23.89
C ARG A 129 1.97 3.27 -25.09
N ARG A 130 1.99 2.22 -25.90
CA ARG A 130 1.09 2.08 -27.05
C ARG A 130 -0.38 2.06 -26.63
N ARG A 131 -0.70 1.36 -25.53
CA ARG A 131 -2.07 1.19 -25.04
C ARG A 131 -2.53 2.35 -24.16
N TRP A 132 -1.61 2.94 -23.41
CA TRP A 132 -1.86 4.11 -22.56
C TRP A 132 -0.82 5.20 -22.84
N PRO A 133 -1.03 6.02 -23.89
CA PRO A 133 -0.09 7.08 -24.28
C PRO A 133 0.17 8.14 -23.20
N VAL A 134 -0.71 8.23 -22.19
CA VAL A 134 -0.54 9.10 -21.01
C VAL A 134 0.62 8.67 -20.12
N VAL A 135 1.08 7.42 -20.21
CA VAL A 135 2.24 6.93 -19.45
C VAL A 135 3.52 7.43 -20.09
N THR A 136 3.98 8.61 -19.65
CA THR A 136 5.23 9.22 -20.11
C THR A 136 6.36 8.99 -19.09
N GLY A 137 7.58 8.74 -19.56
CA GLY A 137 8.76 8.59 -18.70
C GLY A 137 9.61 7.36 -19.03
N ALA A 138 10.81 7.34 -18.47
CA ALA A 138 11.68 6.18 -18.52
C ALA A 138 11.13 5.15 -17.52
N LEU A 139 10.56 4.05 -18.02
CA LEU A 139 10.02 2.95 -17.21
C LEU A 139 11.13 1.97 -16.76
N ASP A 140 12.38 2.42 -16.82
CA ASP A 140 13.56 1.80 -16.26
C ASP A 140 13.77 2.29 -14.81
N GLY A 141 14.44 1.49 -13.97
CA GLY A 141 14.91 1.97 -12.67
C GLY A 141 13.88 2.09 -11.53
N TRP A 142 12.67 1.51 -11.64
CA TRP A 142 11.70 1.51 -10.53
C TRP A 142 12.25 0.74 -9.32
N ASN A 143 12.38 1.45 -8.19
CA ASN A 143 12.82 0.90 -6.93
C ASN A 143 11.90 1.39 -5.78
N ALA A 144 12.02 0.78 -4.59
CA ALA A 144 11.18 1.06 -3.43
C ALA A 144 11.70 2.21 -2.56
N HIS A 145 12.79 2.89 -2.97
CA HIS A 145 13.31 4.03 -2.24
C HIS A 145 12.45 5.27 -2.48
N TRP A 146 12.53 6.21 -1.55
CA TRP A 146 11.96 7.53 -1.73
C TRP A 146 12.73 8.29 -2.80
N LEU A 147 12.03 9.16 -3.52
CA LEU A 147 12.62 10.12 -4.42
C LEU A 147 12.72 11.46 -3.69
N VAL A 148 13.95 11.88 -3.38
CA VAL A 148 14.27 13.19 -2.81
C VAL A 148 15.41 13.77 -3.64
N ASP A 149 15.09 14.54 -4.68
CA ASP A 149 16.09 15.12 -5.59
C ASP A 149 15.61 16.37 -6.34
N LYS A 150 16.54 17.06 -7.02
CA LYS A 150 16.26 18.14 -7.97
C LYS A 150 15.73 17.57 -9.29
N HIS A 151 14.79 18.30 -9.91
CA HIS A 151 14.36 17.96 -11.26
C HIS A 151 15.47 18.29 -12.28
N PRO A 152 15.87 17.36 -13.17
CA PRO A 152 17.06 17.53 -14.02
C PRO A 152 16.95 18.64 -15.07
N LYS A 153 15.73 19.08 -15.38
CA LYS A 153 15.45 20.09 -16.42
C LYS A 153 15.00 21.46 -15.90
N TYR A 154 14.47 21.53 -14.68
CA TYR A 154 13.81 22.75 -14.18
C TYR A 154 14.56 23.26 -12.96
N GLU A 155 15.24 24.38 -13.11
CA GLU A 155 15.97 25.01 -12.02
C GLU A 155 15.00 25.44 -10.92
N GLY A 156 15.32 25.10 -9.66
CA GLY A 156 14.49 25.39 -8.50
C GLY A 156 13.32 24.43 -8.25
N LEU A 157 13.10 23.41 -9.10
CA LEU A 157 12.10 22.36 -8.85
C LEU A 157 12.71 21.17 -8.12
N TYR A 158 12.08 20.77 -7.01
CA TYR A 158 12.51 19.66 -6.15
C TYR A 158 11.38 18.63 -6.04
N LEU A 159 11.74 17.35 -6.07
CA LEU A 159 10.85 16.21 -5.94
C LEU A 159 11.11 15.55 -4.58
N ALA A 160 10.05 15.33 -3.79
CA ALA A 160 10.10 14.67 -2.49
C ALA A 160 8.87 13.76 -2.33
N CYS A 161 8.88 12.58 -2.96
CA CYS A 161 7.73 11.69 -3.05
C CYS A 161 8.09 10.20 -3.13
N GLY A 162 7.10 9.31 -2.95
CA GLY A 162 7.25 7.85 -3.14
C GLY A 162 6.88 6.98 -1.94
N GLY A 163 6.95 5.65 -2.14
CA GLY A 163 6.83 4.63 -1.10
C GLY A 163 5.42 4.27 -0.65
N SER A 164 4.53 3.84 -1.56
CA SER A 164 3.17 3.30 -1.33
C SER A 164 2.84 2.92 0.13
N ALA A 165 2.30 3.86 0.91
CA ALA A 165 1.97 3.75 2.35
C ALA A 165 3.15 3.50 3.34
N HIS A 166 4.37 3.21 2.86
CA HIS A 166 5.57 3.08 3.68
C HIS A 166 6.00 4.42 4.28
N SER A 167 5.93 5.51 3.52
CA SER A 167 6.32 6.87 3.95
C SER A 167 5.49 7.41 5.11
N PHE A 168 4.25 6.93 5.30
CA PHE A 168 3.36 7.40 6.37
C PHE A 168 3.94 7.20 7.77
N LYS A 169 4.58 6.06 8.07
CA LYS A 169 5.18 5.79 9.40
C LYS A 169 6.42 6.64 9.69
N PHE A 170 6.99 7.27 8.66
CA PHE A 170 8.14 8.17 8.76
C PHE A 170 7.75 9.63 8.67
N LEU A 171 6.45 9.95 8.60
CA LEU A 171 5.93 11.31 8.56
C LEU A 171 6.58 12.24 9.61
N PRO A 172 6.77 11.84 10.89
CA PRO A 172 7.35 12.74 11.89
C PRO A 172 8.82 13.10 11.65
N VAL A 173 9.57 12.29 10.89
CA VAL A 173 11.02 12.45 10.73
C VAL A 173 11.42 12.79 9.29
N MET A 174 10.60 12.48 8.30
CA MET A 174 10.91 12.69 6.88
C MET A 174 11.24 14.16 6.56
N GLY A 175 10.44 15.10 7.08
CA GLY A 175 10.59 16.52 6.78
C GLY A 175 11.99 17.07 7.11
N LYS A 176 12.62 16.53 8.16
CA LYS A 176 14.00 16.86 8.51
C LYS A 176 14.99 16.49 7.41
N TYR A 177 14.89 15.29 6.84
CA TYR A 177 15.82 14.83 5.80
C TYR A 177 15.62 15.58 4.48
N VAL A 178 14.39 15.95 4.16
CA VAL A 178 14.10 16.81 3.02
C VAL A 178 14.71 18.21 3.23
N ALA A 179 14.60 18.78 4.43
CA ALA A 179 15.26 20.05 4.76
C ALA A 179 16.79 19.94 4.67
N ASP A 180 17.39 18.90 5.25
CA ASP A 180 18.84 18.64 5.16
C ASP A 180 19.28 18.54 3.68
N PHE A 181 18.49 17.94 2.80
CA PHE A 181 18.78 17.89 1.36
C PHE A 181 18.76 19.27 0.71
N LEU A 182 17.70 20.05 0.95
CA LEU A 182 17.54 21.39 0.39
C LEU A 182 18.65 22.35 0.86
N GLU A 183 19.16 22.14 2.08
CA GLU A 183 20.25 22.92 2.67
C GLU A 183 21.65 22.40 2.29
N GLY A 184 21.76 21.31 1.52
CA GLY A 184 23.05 20.70 1.14
C GLY A 184 23.77 19.99 2.29
N LYS A 185 23.03 19.58 3.33
CA LYS A 185 23.53 18.94 4.56
C LYS A 185 23.18 17.45 4.67
N LEU A 186 22.39 16.91 3.74
CA LEU A 186 22.01 15.50 3.74
C LEU A 186 23.24 14.61 3.60
N ASP A 187 23.27 13.52 4.37
CA ASP A 187 24.35 12.52 4.28
C ASP A 187 24.53 12.03 2.83
N PRO A 188 25.77 11.99 2.30
CA PRO A 188 26.02 11.67 0.90
C PRO A 188 25.52 10.28 0.46
N GLU A 189 25.56 9.28 1.33
CA GLU A 189 25.07 7.94 1.02
C GLU A 189 23.53 7.90 0.99
N ILE A 190 22.87 8.67 1.86
CA ILE A 190 21.41 8.84 1.82
C ILE A 190 20.99 9.59 0.55
N ALA A 191 21.66 10.70 0.24
CA ALA A 191 21.40 11.49 -0.96
C ALA A 191 21.58 10.64 -2.22
N LYS A 192 22.67 9.87 -2.31
CA LYS A 192 22.91 8.91 -3.39
C LYS A 192 21.79 7.88 -3.50
N ASN A 193 21.26 7.40 -2.37
CA ASN A 193 20.21 6.38 -2.39
C ASN A 193 18.85 6.94 -2.82
N TRP A 194 18.50 8.18 -2.46
CA TRP A 194 17.20 8.79 -2.76
C TRP A 194 17.17 9.67 -4.00
N ARG A 195 18.31 9.82 -4.69
CA ARG A 195 18.42 10.62 -5.92
C ARG A 195 17.53 10.10 -7.06
N TRP A 196 17.25 11.00 -7.99
CA TRP A 196 16.64 10.69 -9.29
C TRP A 196 17.60 9.86 -10.14
N ARG A 197 17.09 8.78 -10.76
CA ARG A 197 17.93 7.80 -11.49
C ARG A 197 17.42 7.48 -12.90
N ALA A 198 16.70 8.40 -13.53
CA ALA A 198 16.14 8.15 -14.86
C ALA A 198 17.26 7.82 -15.87
N GLY A 199 17.10 6.71 -16.61
CA GLY A 199 18.07 6.25 -17.59
C GLY A 199 19.27 5.47 -17.02
N GLU A 200 19.40 5.34 -15.69
CA GLU A 200 20.43 4.48 -15.09
C GLU A 200 19.98 3.00 -15.09
N LYS A 201 20.87 2.10 -15.54
CA LYS A 201 20.70 0.66 -15.32
C LYS A 201 21.01 0.32 -13.87
N LEU A 202 19.99 -0.01 -13.10
CA LEU A 202 20.17 -0.50 -11.72
C LEU A 202 20.72 -1.92 -11.72
N GLU A 203 22.02 -2.07 -11.43
CA GLU A 203 22.65 -3.35 -11.14
C GLU A 203 22.69 -3.54 -9.61
N GLY A 204 21.72 -4.25 -9.05
CA GLY A 204 21.68 -4.53 -7.61
C GLY A 204 20.45 -5.34 -7.21
N LYS A 205 20.69 -6.54 -6.68
CA LYS A 205 19.68 -7.44 -6.11
C LYS A 205 19.20 -6.91 -4.76
N ASN A 206 18.35 -5.90 -4.67
CA ASN A 206 17.73 -5.61 -3.36
C ASN A 206 16.55 -4.65 -3.40
N LEU A 207 15.32 -5.16 -3.51
CA LEU A 207 14.11 -4.33 -3.40
C LEU A 207 12.90 -5.05 -2.79
N ALA A 208 12.80 -4.99 -1.45
CA ALA A 208 11.67 -5.35 -0.56
C ALA A 208 11.85 -6.57 0.39
N HIS A 209 12.61 -6.42 1.48
CA HIS A 209 12.76 -7.40 2.58
C HIS A 209 13.82 -8.48 2.35
N MET A 210 14.69 -8.63 3.37
CA MET A 210 15.79 -9.59 3.54
C MET A 210 17.22 -9.04 3.31
N ASP A 211 17.54 -7.88 3.88
CA ASP A 211 18.87 -7.72 4.49
C ASP A 211 18.83 -8.38 5.88
N PRO A 212 19.95 -8.90 6.43
CA PRO A 212 20.04 -9.09 7.87
C PRO A 212 19.72 -7.74 8.54
N GLU A 213 18.90 -7.73 9.59
CA GLU A 213 18.56 -6.51 10.33
C GLU A 213 19.85 -5.74 10.65
N ARG A 214 20.07 -4.63 9.94
CA ARG A 214 21.05 -3.64 10.32
C ARG A 214 20.29 -2.53 11.03
N GLU A 215 20.55 -2.42 12.32
CA GLU A 215 19.97 -1.38 13.14
C GLU A 215 20.51 -0.03 12.67
N LEU A 216 19.70 1.04 12.77
CA LEU A 216 20.14 2.39 12.42
C LEU A 216 21.43 2.79 13.17
N ASN A 217 21.66 2.20 14.35
CA ASN A 217 22.86 2.38 15.16
C ASN A 217 24.15 1.85 14.52
N ASP A 218 24.04 0.97 13.52
CA ASP A 218 25.17 0.35 12.82
C ASP A 218 25.70 1.23 11.68
N MET A 219 24.94 2.27 11.30
CA MET A 219 25.35 3.23 10.28
C MET A 219 26.25 4.32 10.88
N THR A 220 27.39 4.59 10.24
CA THR A 220 28.40 5.57 10.68
C THR A 220 27.83 6.98 10.85
N GLY A 221 26.83 7.40 10.06
CA GLY A 221 26.14 8.69 10.18
C GLY A 221 25.07 8.78 11.29
N TRP A 222 24.70 7.65 11.91
CA TRP A 222 23.68 7.56 12.97
C TRP A 222 24.28 7.26 14.35
N ARG A 223 25.50 6.72 14.39
CA ARG A 223 26.22 6.38 15.61
C ARG A 223 26.39 7.63 16.51
N GLY A 224 25.78 7.61 17.69
CA GLY A 224 25.92 8.67 18.70
C GLY A 224 24.91 9.83 18.65
N ARG A 225 23.88 9.80 17.78
CA ARG A 225 22.89 10.90 17.70
C ARG A 225 21.97 11.02 18.94
N ARG A 226 21.58 9.92 19.59
CA ARG A 226 20.73 9.95 20.81
C ARG A 226 21.38 10.68 22.00
N LEU A 227 22.70 10.84 22.01
CA LEU A 227 23.41 11.53 23.09
C LEU A 227 23.33 13.06 22.99
N ARG A 228 22.95 13.63 21.84
CA ARG A 228 22.87 15.08 21.64
C ARG A 228 21.50 15.69 21.97
N GLU A 229 20.44 14.88 22.05
CA GLU A 229 19.08 15.38 22.30
C GLU A 229 18.72 15.42 23.81
N ASN A 230 19.43 14.67 24.66
CA ASN A 230 19.13 14.57 26.10
C ASN A 230 19.94 15.52 27.00
N SER A 231 20.81 16.38 26.46
CA SER A 231 21.66 17.25 27.29
C SER A 231 21.03 18.59 27.70
N ASN A 232 19.85 18.96 27.18
CA ASN A 232 19.30 20.30 27.37
C ASN A 232 17.83 20.39 27.81
N VAL A 233 17.24 19.31 28.36
CA VAL A 233 15.92 19.41 29.00
C VAL A 233 16.08 19.20 30.50
N LYS A 234 16.28 20.31 31.23
CA LYS A 234 15.95 20.35 32.66
C LYS A 234 14.43 20.49 32.75
N LEU A 235 13.81 19.58 33.52
CA LEU A 235 12.39 19.60 33.88
C LEU A 235 12.00 20.95 34.50
#